data_AF-A0A202BR90-F1
#
_entry.id   AF-A0A202BR90-F1
#
_cell.length_a   1.000
_cell.length_b   1.000
_cell.length_c   1.000
_cell.angle_alpha   90.00
_cell.angle_beta   90.00
_cell.angle_gamma   90.00
#
_symmetry.space_group_name_H-M   'P 1'
#
loop_
_entity.id
_entity.type
_entity.pdbx_description
1 polymer ?
#
loop_
_entity_poly.entity_id
_entity_poly.type
_entity_poly.pdbx_seq_one_letter_code
_entity_poly.pdbx_strand_id
1 'polypeptide(L)'
;MTNNTQNISEKYKSLRIERVNSWKPRLENDNYDFLFPIEFYFLTRIREKLSNNKLKLFAPLKYPYELDKDYHIYISYLIESLDVLPLKMDLAFDFSWKGLEFYMGKAYELHKGQNCINASDLIKYSKSNYWFDVISNNQNIKNSVESFLELMPSQSYEYLAKRMLDNYSITNPKANPLYTRIAMSNGNLDIKLDNLLKDLYTKYGNLTNGEDTRKVGRIVFKLLNGENINLEDSLNSTQINTYFFDLKEKIDLVVNGLIYTYRNERFHGNTFSPFKSSKASLQTYSHAQYLFFWTYFLVNITKLYINNINISIQEVSENMSTNIESFKKLYGRHLKK
;
A
#
# COMPACT_ATOMS: atom_id res chain seq x y z
N MET A 1 -20.33 21.29 -19.05
CA MET A 1 -19.44 20.14 -18.70
C MET A 1 -20.14 19.06 -17.88
N THR A 2 -21.32 19.31 -17.28
CA THR A 2 -22.09 18.36 -16.45
C THR A 2 -22.67 17.17 -17.23
N ASN A 3 -23.17 17.38 -18.45
CA ASN A 3 -23.81 16.32 -19.25
C ASN A 3 -22.84 15.17 -19.63
N ASN A 4 -21.56 15.45 -19.85
CA ASN A 4 -20.58 14.43 -20.24
C ASN A 4 -20.22 13.49 -19.08
N THR A 5 -20.02 14.04 -17.87
CA THR A 5 -19.72 13.23 -16.67
C THR A 5 -20.90 12.35 -16.27
N GLN A 6 -22.12 12.86 -16.41
CA GLN A 6 -23.33 12.09 -16.15
C GLN A 6 -23.49 10.93 -17.15
N ASN A 7 -23.32 11.19 -18.45
CA ASN A 7 -23.38 10.15 -19.49
C ASN A 7 -22.32 9.05 -19.29
N ILE A 8 -21.09 9.42 -18.90
CA ILE A 8 -20.04 8.43 -18.57
C ILE A 8 -20.45 7.59 -17.35
N SER A 9 -21.00 8.22 -16.31
CA SER A 9 -21.47 7.51 -15.11
C SER A 9 -22.58 6.51 -15.43
N GLU A 10 -23.56 6.90 -16.24
CA GLU A 10 -24.66 6.05 -16.70
C GLU A 10 -24.14 4.89 -17.53
N LYS A 11 -23.22 5.13 -18.48
CA LYS A 11 -22.57 4.06 -19.24
C LYS A 11 -21.91 3.02 -18.34
N TYR A 12 -21.16 3.44 -17.33
CA TYR A 12 -20.52 2.51 -16.39
C TYR A 12 -21.53 1.76 -15.50
N LYS A 13 -22.69 2.36 -15.17
CA LYS A 13 -23.78 1.65 -14.50
C LYS A 13 -24.32 0.54 -15.39
N SER A 14 -24.62 0.84 -16.66
CA SER A 14 -25.09 -0.16 -17.63
C SER A 14 -24.08 -1.28 -17.85
N LEU A 15 -22.79 -0.95 -18.03
CA LEU A 15 -21.72 -1.95 -18.19
C LEU A 15 -21.64 -2.94 -17.01
N ARG A 16 -21.92 -2.49 -15.78
CA ARG A 16 -21.94 -3.40 -14.62
C ARG A 16 -23.10 -4.39 -14.69
N ILE A 17 -24.29 -3.90 -15.03
CA ILE A 17 -25.48 -4.76 -15.17
C ILE A 17 -25.30 -5.73 -16.32
N GLU A 18 -24.85 -5.25 -17.47
CA GLU A 18 -24.56 -6.07 -18.65
C GLU A 18 -23.53 -7.15 -18.33
N ARG A 19 -22.44 -6.82 -17.61
CA ARG A 19 -21.43 -7.80 -17.21
C ARG A 19 -21.99 -8.91 -16.33
N VAL A 20 -22.92 -8.59 -15.42
CA VAL A 20 -23.57 -9.60 -14.56
C VAL A 20 -24.51 -10.47 -15.39
N ASN A 21 -25.37 -9.85 -16.21
CA ASN A 21 -26.37 -10.57 -17.01
C ASN A 21 -25.74 -11.44 -18.12
N SER A 22 -24.55 -11.07 -18.59
CA SER A 22 -23.79 -11.82 -19.60
C SER A 22 -22.70 -12.71 -18.98
N TRP A 23 -22.64 -12.85 -17.65
CA TRP A 23 -21.58 -13.61 -17.01
C TRP A 23 -21.62 -15.07 -17.44
N LYS A 24 -20.45 -15.57 -17.87
CA LYS A 24 -20.20 -16.98 -18.16
C LYS A 24 -18.97 -17.43 -17.36
N PRO A 25 -18.97 -18.64 -16.79
CA PRO A 25 -17.77 -19.18 -16.17
C PRO A 25 -16.66 -19.27 -17.21
N ARG A 26 -15.44 -18.94 -16.79
CA ARG A 26 -14.25 -19.07 -17.64
C ARG A 26 -13.77 -20.50 -17.55
N LEU A 27 -14.15 -21.30 -18.55
CA LEU A 27 -13.78 -22.71 -18.62
C LEU A 27 -12.56 -22.94 -19.55
N GLU A 28 -12.23 -21.98 -20.42
CA GLU A 28 -11.12 -22.06 -21.39
C GLU A 28 -10.32 -20.73 -21.48
N ASN A 29 -9.10 -20.80 -22.02
CA ASN A 29 -8.13 -19.70 -22.08
C ASN A 29 -8.57 -18.55 -23.02
N ASP A 30 -8.18 -17.33 -22.65
CA ASP A 30 -8.16 -16.09 -23.46
C ASP A 30 -9.43 -15.26 -23.70
N ASN A 31 -10.57 -15.58 -23.08
CA ASN A 31 -11.74 -14.70 -23.22
C ASN A 31 -11.84 -13.63 -22.13
N TYR A 32 -11.12 -12.53 -22.34
CA TYR A 32 -11.47 -11.21 -21.79
C TYR A 32 -12.63 -10.57 -22.57
N ASP A 33 -13.72 -11.29 -22.82
CA ASP A 33 -14.82 -10.86 -23.69
C ASP A 33 -15.50 -9.57 -23.21
N PHE A 34 -15.34 -9.23 -21.92
CA PHE A 34 -15.91 -8.04 -21.34
C PHE A 34 -14.94 -7.38 -20.35
N LEU A 35 -14.19 -6.41 -20.85
CA LEU A 35 -13.29 -5.56 -20.05
C LEU A 35 -13.91 -4.18 -19.86
N PHE A 36 -13.77 -3.65 -18.65
CA PHE A 36 -14.02 -2.23 -18.44
C PHE A 36 -12.92 -1.43 -19.16
N PRO A 37 -13.20 -0.18 -19.60
CA PRO A 37 -12.23 0.60 -20.37
C PRO A 37 -10.85 0.71 -19.71
N ILE A 38 -10.81 0.86 -18.39
CA ILE A 38 -9.56 0.95 -17.65
C ILE A 38 -8.80 -0.40 -17.58
N GLU A 39 -9.51 -1.53 -17.56
CA GLU A 39 -8.91 -2.87 -17.56
C GLU A 39 -8.24 -3.14 -18.91
N PHE A 40 -8.93 -2.83 -20.01
CA PHE A 40 -8.35 -2.90 -21.35
C PHE A 40 -7.13 -1.99 -21.48
N TYR A 41 -7.23 -0.73 -21.05
CA TYR A 41 -6.12 0.22 -21.10
C TYR A 41 -4.90 -0.28 -20.30
N PHE A 42 -5.11 -0.86 -19.13
CA PHE A 42 -4.04 -1.40 -18.30
C PHE A 42 -3.35 -2.60 -18.95
N LEU A 43 -4.10 -3.55 -19.51
CA LEU A 43 -3.56 -4.71 -20.23
C LEU A 43 -2.71 -4.29 -21.44
N THR A 44 -3.22 -3.37 -22.26
CA THR A 44 -2.49 -2.84 -23.41
C THR A 44 -1.18 -2.20 -22.96
N ARG A 45 -1.22 -1.41 -21.88
CA ARG A 45 -0.03 -0.77 -21.32
C ARG A 45 1.00 -1.78 -20.80
N ILE A 46 0.58 -2.86 -20.15
CA ILE A 46 1.49 -3.94 -19.73
C ILE A 46 2.22 -4.51 -20.96
N ARG A 47 1.46 -4.84 -22.01
CA ARG A 47 2.03 -5.40 -23.26
C ARG A 47 3.04 -4.43 -23.88
N GLU A 48 2.73 -3.15 -23.96
CA GLU A 48 3.61 -2.13 -24.54
C GLU A 48 4.86 -1.83 -23.69
N LYS A 49 4.72 -1.76 -22.37
CA LYS A 49 5.79 -1.27 -21.48
C LYS A 49 6.70 -2.36 -20.95
N LEU A 50 6.21 -3.59 -20.82
CA LEU A 50 6.97 -4.66 -20.14
C LEU A 50 7.51 -5.70 -21.12
N SER A 51 6.75 -6.11 -22.14
CA SER A 51 7.14 -7.18 -23.07
C SER A 51 8.48 -6.91 -23.78
N ASN A 52 8.74 -5.66 -24.17
CA ASN A 52 9.96 -5.29 -24.89
C ASN A 52 11.20 -5.16 -23.97
N ASN A 53 11.03 -5.09 -22.65
CA ASN A 53 12.12 -4.82 -21.71
C ASN A 53 12.54 -6.07 -20.90
N LYS A 54 11.99 -7.25 -21.19
CA LYS A 54 12.09 -8.46 -20.34
C LYS A 54 11.63 -8.24 -18.89
N LEU A 55 10.93 -7.14 -18.62
CA LEU A 55 10.33 -6.84 -17.33
C LEU A 55 8.97 -7.53 -17.22
N LYS A 56 8.53 -7.81 -16.00
CA LYS A 56 7.26 -8.49 -15.72
C LYS A 56 6.38 -7.59 -14.88
N LEU A 57 5.06 -7.77 -14.96
CA LEU A 57 4.15 -7.04 -14.06
C LEU A 57 4.51 -7.29 -12.59
N PHE A 58 4.88 -8.54 -12.31
CA PHE A 58 5.40 -9.01 -11.04
C PHE A 58 6.38 -10.16 -11.33
N ALA A 59 7.51 -10.14 -10.64
CA ALA A 59 8.49 -11.21 -10.67
C ALA A 59 8.54 -11.85 -9.27
N PRO A 60 7.96 -13.04 -9.06
CA PRO A 60 8.10 -13.73 -7.78
C PRO A 60 9.56 -14.16 -7.57
N LEU A 61 9.99 -14.17 -6.31
CA LEU A 61 11.21 -14.82 -5.89
C LEU A 61 11.18 -16.31 -6.28
N LYS A 62 12.33 -16.86 -6.61
CA LYS A 62 12.47 -18.30 -6.91
C LYS A 62 12.43 -19.09 -5.60
N TYR A 63 11.22 -19.39 -5.16
CA TYR A 63 10.96 -20.13 -3.94
C TYR A 63 11.52 -21.56 -4.02
N PRO A 64 12.35 -22.00 -3.06
CA PRO A 64 12.87 -23.37 -3.03
C PRO A 64 11.74 -24.36 -2.74
N TYR A 65 11.94 -25.63 -3.09
CA TYR A 65 11.04 -26.68 -2.65
C TYR A 65 11.28 -26.98 -1.16
N GLU A 66 10.23 -26.93 -0.37
CA GLU A 66 10.24 -27.22 1.08
C GLU A 66 8.99 -28.04 1.41
N LEU A 67 9.04 -28.85 2.48
CA LEU A 67 7.88 -29.63 2.96
C LEU A 67 7.12 -28.95 4.10
N ASP A 68 7.61 -27.80 4.58
CA ASP A 68 7.02 -27.09 5.71
C ASP A 68 5.57 -26.65 5.43
N LYS A 69 4.67 -26.94 6.37
CA LYS A 69 3.24 -26.62 6.22
C LYS A 69 3.02 -25.11 6.18
N ASP A 70 3.69 -24.37 7.06
CA ASP A 70 3.52 -22.92 7.17
C ASP A 70 4.03 -22.22 5.90
N TYR A 71 5.10 -22.73 5.32
CA TYR A 71 5.57 -22.36 3.99
C TYR A 71 4.49 -22.51 2.91
N HIS A 72 3.87 -23.68 2.83
CA HIS A 72 2.82 -23.94 1.84
C HIS A 72 1.55 -23.11 2.05
N ILE A 73 1.21 -22.74 3.28
CA ILE A 73 0.10 -21.81 3.56
C ILE A 73 0.37 -20.45 2.91
N TYR A 74 1.59 -19.94 2.97
CA TYR A 74 1.90 -18.71 2.25
C TYR A 74 1.94 -18.90 0.73
N ILE A 75 2.56 -20.00 0.26
CA ILE A 75 2.65 -20.25 -1.18
C ILE A 75 1.25 -20.32 -1.79
N SER A 76 0.25 -20.87 -1.10
CA SER A 76 -1.14 -20.86 -1.57
C SER A 76 -1.71 -19.44 -1.65
N TYR A 77 -1.49 -18.57 -0.64
CA TYR A 77 -1.89 -17.16 -0.73
C TYR A 77 -1.17 -16.41 -1.85
N LEU A 78 0.10 -16.72 -2.11
CA LEU A 78 0.84 -16.11 -3.22
C LEU A 78 0.28 -16.58 -4.57
N ILE A 79 -0.09 -17.86 -4.71
CA ILE A 79 -0.75 -18.38 -5.91
C ILE A 79 -2.10 -17.65 -6.13
N GLU A 80 -2.93 -17.51 -5.09
CA GLU A 80 -4.17 -16.73 -5.16
C GLU A 80 -3.91 -15.27 -5.58
N SER A 81 -2.85 -14.64 -5.05
CA SER A 81 -2.43 -13.31 -5.52
C SER A 81 -2.09 -13.30 -7.01
N LEU A 82 -1.43 -14.34 -7.52
CA LEU A 82 -1.03 -14.45 -8.93
C LEU A 82 -2.23 -14.69 -9.86
N ASP A 83 -3.17 -15.54 -9.46
CA ASP A 83 -4.32 -15.93 -10.29
C ASP A 83 -5.28 -14.77 -10.56
N VAL A 84 -5.30 -13.77 -9.68
CA VAL A 84 -6.14 -12.58 -9.83
C VAL A 84 -5.44 -11.45 -10.59
N LEU A 85 -4.13 -11.56 -10.86
CA LEU A 85 -3.40 -10.62 -11.72
C LEU A 85 -3.74 -10.84 -13.21
N PRO A 86 -3.63 -9.80 -14.05
CA PRO A 86 -3.29 -8.41 -13.73
C PRO A 86 -4.50 -7.55 -13.32
N LEU A 87 -5.73 -8.05 -13.50
CA LEU A 87 -6.94 -7.22 -13.47
C LEU A 87 -7.48 -6.91 -12.07
N LYS A 88 -7.09 -7.68 -11.05
CA LYS A 88 -7.56 -7.54 -9.67
C LYS A 88 -6.40 -7.35 -8.72
N MET A 89 -5.63 -6.31 -8.99
CA MET A 89 -4.47 -5.94 -8.18
C MET A 89 -4.82 -5.69 -6.70
N ASP A 90 -6.05 -5.23 -6.43
CA ASP A 90 -6.55 -5.00 -5.09
C ASP A 90 -6.83 -6.30 -4.33
N LEU A 91 -7.29 -7.35 -5.02
CA LEU A 91 -7.39 -8.70 -4.45
C LEU A 91 -6.01 -9.36 -4.30
N ALA A 92 -5.09 -9.12 -5.24
CA ALA A 92 -3.71 -9.60 -5.12
C ALA A 92 -3.06 -9.05 -3.85
N PHE A 93 -3.30 -7.77 -3.55
CA PHE A 93 -2.98 -7.15 -2.27
C PHE A 93 -3.62 -7.91 -1.09
N ASP A 94 -4.94 -8.13 -1.10
CA ASP A 94 -5.65 -8.79 0.01
C ASP A 94 -5.06 -10.18 0.33
N PHE A 95 -4.75 -10.99 -0.68
CA PHE A 95 -4.12 -12.29 -0.49
C PHE A 95 -2.68 -12.18 0.02
N SER A 96 -1.89 -11.24 -0.51
CA SER A 96 -0.52 -11.01 -0.04
C SER A 96 -0.49 -10.50 1.42
N TRP A 97 -1.49 -9.72 1.82
CA TRP A 97 -1.67 -9.28 3.21
C TRP A 97 -1.94 -10.48 4.12
N LYS A 98 -2.81 -11.42 3.72
CA LYS A 98 -3.05 -12.65 4.50
C LYS A 98 -1.75 -13.43 4.70
N GLY A 99 -0.93 -13.53 3.65
CA GLY A 99 0.40 -14.11 3.73
C GLY A 99 1.34 -13.37 4.71
N LEU A 100 1.29 -12.04 4.72
CA LEU A 100 2.05 -11.21 5.67
C LEU A 100 1.58 -11.41 7.11
N GLU A 101 0.28 -11.31 7.35
CA GLU A 101 -0.33 -11.49 8.67
C GLU A 101 -0.01 -12.87 9.25
N PHE A 102 -0.08 -13.91 8.43
CA PHE A 102 0.33 -15.27 8.79
C PHE A 102 1.79 -15.32 9.24
N TYR A 103 2.72 -14.81 8.43
CA TYR A 103 4.16 -14.85 8.78
C TYR A 103 4.54 -13.95 9.95
N MET A 104 3.91 -12.79 10.11
CA MET A 104 4.07 -11.99 11.33
C MET A 104 3.62 -12.78 12.56
N GLY A 105 2.51 -13.54 12.44
CA GLY A 105 2.03 -14.46 13.47
C GLY A 105 3.07 -15.52 13.83
N LYS A 106 3.72 -16.10 12.82
CA LYS A 106 4.79 -17.09 13.02
C LYS A 106 6.05 -16.52 13.64
N ALA A 107 6.47 -15.34 13.21
CA ALA A 107 7.56 -14.61 13.86
C ALA A 107 7.22 -14.29 15.32
N TYR A 108 5.98 -13.92 15.61
CA TYR A 108 5.53 -13.67 16.98
C TYR A 108 5.54 -14.96 17.82
N GLU A 109 4.96 -16.05 17.30
CA GLU A 109 4.90 -17.36 17.95
C GLU A 109 6.30 -17.89 18.29
N LEU A 110 7.23 -17.83 17.34
CA LEU A 110 8.61 -18.28 17.53
C LEU A 110 9.31 -17.59 18.71
N HIS A 111 9.05 -16.28 18.91
CA HIS A 111 9.75 -15.49 19.92
C HIS A 111 9.00 -15.38 21.26
N LYS A 112 7.67 -15.40 21.25
CA LYS A 112 6.85 -15.25 22.44
C LYS A 112 6.30 -16.57 22.97
N GLY A 113 6.45 -17.67 22.24
CA GLY A 113 5.95 -18.99 22.61
C GLY A 113 4.41 -19.08 22.61
N GLN A 114 3.72 -18.11 22.04
CA GLN A 114 2.25 -18.06 21.97
C GLN A 114 1.78 -17.38 20.70
N ASN A 115 0.58 -17.74 20.24
CA ASN A 115 -0.03 -17.15 19.07
C ASN A 115 -0.63 -15.75 19.36
N CYS A 116 -0.58 -14.88 18.36
CA CYS A 116 -1.25 -13.58 18.40
C CYS A 116 -2.17 -13.44 17.17
N ILE A 117 -3.43 -13.08 17.43
CA ILE A 117 -4.46 -12.93 16.39
C ILE A 117 -4.74 -11.47 16.02
N ASN A 118 -4.17 -10.52 16.77
CA ASN A 118 -4.42 -9.09 16.55
C ASN A 118 -3.39 -8.52 15.56
N ALA A 119 -3.83 -8.15 14.37
CA ALA A 119 -2.98 -7.56 13.33
C ALA A 119 -2.18 -6.34 13.81
N SER A 120 -2.76 -5.48 14.65
CA SER A 120 -2.07 -4.29 15.19
C SER A 120 -0.88 -4.68 16.07
N ASP A 121 -1.06 -5.72 16.91
CA ASP A 121 0.02 -6.23 17.77
C ASP A 121 1.10 -6.93 16.96
N LEU A 122 0.72 -7.68 15.92
CA LEU A 122 1.65 -8.32 14.98
C LEU A 122 2.50 -7.29 14.23
N ILE A 123 1.88 -6.25 13.67
CA ILE A 123 2.59 -5.16 12.98
C ILE A 123 3.56 -4.47 13.94
N LYS A 124 3.09 -4.13 15.14
CA LYS A 124 3.92 -3.49 16.17
C LYS A 124 5.11 -4.34 16.53
N TYR A 125 4.90 -5.63 16.82
CA TYR A 125 5.97 -6.57 17.10
C TYR A 125 6.98 -6.62 15.95
N SER A 126 6.50 -6.75 14.72
CA SER A 126 7.34 -6.91 13.53
C SER A 126 8.26 -5.71 13.28
N LYS A 127 7.71 -4.50 13.38
CA LYS A 127 8.49 -3.25 13.25
C LYS A 127 9.56 -3.11 14.34
N SER A 128 9.19 -3.38 15.59
CA SER A 128 10.06 -3.14 16.75
C SER A 128 11.15 -4.19 16.94
N ASN A 129 10.97 -5.39 16.39
CA ASN A 129 11.90 -6.51 16.67
C ASN A 129 12.72 -6.94 15.47
N TYR A 130 12.27 -6.71 14.22
CA TYR A 130 13.05 -7.22 13.08
C TYR A 130 12.93 -6.47 11.76
N TRP A 131 11.78 -5.91 11.36
CA TRP A 131 11.71 -5.24 10.05
C TRP A 131 12.70 -4.08 9.95
N PHE A 132 12.77 -3.22 10.96
CA PHE A 132 13.70 -2.10 10.95
C PHE A 132 15.15 -2.60 10.92
N ASP A 133 15.51 -3.61 11.71
CA ASP A 133 16.88 -4.12 11.79
C ASP A 133 17.29 -4.81 10.49
N VAL A 134 16.44 -5.65 9.90
CA VAL A 134 16.73 -6.31 8.61
C VAL A 134 16.89 -5.28 7.49
N ILE A 135 16.04 -4.24 7.46
CA ILE A 135 16.12 -3.18 6.45
C ILE A 135 17.36 -2.31 6.68
N SER A 136 17.64 -1.89 7.91
CA SER A 136 18.71 -0.93 8.20
C SER A 136 20.11 -1.56 8.13
N ASN A 137 20.26 -2.84 8.49
CA ASN A 137 21.55 -3.54 8.48
C ASN A 137 21.98 -4.04 7.10
N ASN A 138 21.10 -4.00 6.10
CA ASN A 138 21.43 -4.38 4.73
C ASN A 138 21.23 -3.20 3.76
N GLN A 139 22.33 -2.67 3.24
CA GLN A 139 22.30 -1.49 2.38
C GLN A 139 21.48 -1.71 1.09
N ASN A 140 21.48 -2.91 0.51
CA ASN A 140 20.71 -3.19 -0.71
C ASN A 140 19.20 -3.17 -0.44
N ILE A 141 18.74 -3.82 0.64
CA ILE A 141 17.33 -3.75 1.06
C ILE A 141 16.95 -2.33 1.42
N LYS A 142 17.78 -1.61 2.20
CA LYS A 142 17.55 -0.20 2.54
C LYS A 142 17.37 0.65 1.28
N ASN A 143 18.29 0.54 0.33
CA ASN A 143 18.22 1.27 -0.94
C ASN A 143 16.96 0.93 -1.73
N SER A 144 16.55 -0.35 -1.78
CA SER A 144 15.30 -0.76 -2.43
C SER A 144 14.08 -0.16 -1.74
N VAL A 145 14.03 -0.17 -0.41
CA VAL A 145 12.94 0.43 0.39
C VAL A 145 12.84 1.93 0.14
N GLU A 146 13.96 2.66 0.23
CA GLU A 146 14.03 4.10 -0.02
C GLU A 146 13.64 4.44 -1.47
N SER A 147 14.18 3.70 -2.44
CA SER A 147 13.80 3.85 -3.86
C SER A 147 12.31 3.60 -4.10
N PHE A 148 11.70 2.66 -3.35
CA PHE A 148 10.29 2.37 -3.51
C PHE A 148 9.40 3.44 -2.88
N LEU A 149 9.79 4.01 -1.73
CA LEU A 149 9.11 5.17 -1.13
C LEU A 149 8.98 6.34 -2.12
N GLU A 150 10.05 6.64 -2.88
CA GLU A 150 10.06 7.68 -3.91
C GLU A 150 9.09 7.44 -5.07
N LEU A 151 8.63 6.20 -5.24
CA LEU A 151 7.69 5.80 -6.28
C LEU A 151 6.24 5.76 -5.79
N MET A 152 5.96 6.20 -4.56
CA MET A 152 4.61 6.24 -4.02
C MET A 152 3.66 6.99 -4.99
N PRO A 153 2.59 6.31 -5.48
CA PRO A 153 1.62 6.94 -6.36
C PRO A 153 0.87 8.09 -5.69
N SER A 154 0.42 9.05 -6.49
CA SER A 154 -0.38 10.18 -5.99
C SER A 154 -1.63 9.79 -5.26
N GLN A 155 -2.35 8.81 -5.79
CA GLN A 155 -3.52 8.27 -5.10
C GLN A 155 -3.17 7.65 -3.73
N SER A 156 -1.96 7.12 -3.51
CA SER A 156 -1.55 6.56 -2.22
C SER A 156 -1.30 7.64 -1.18
N TYR A 157 -0.56 8.71 -1.51
CA TYR A 157 -0.32 9.79 -0.56
C TYR A 157 -1.56 10.67 -0.34
N GLU A 158 -2.45 10.81 -1.33
CA GLU A 158 -3.74 11.49 -1.16
C GLU A 158 -4.69 10.68 -0.29
N TYR A 159 -4.71 9.35 -0.47
CA TYR A 159 -5.45 8.44 0.39
C TYR A 159 -4.97 8.55 1.84
N LEU A 160 -3.65 8.48 2.06
CA LEU A 160 -3.06 8.61 3.39
C LEU A 160 -3.38 9.98 4.01
N ALA A 161 -3.21 11.08 3.28
CA ALA A 161 -3.55 12.42 3.74
C ALA A 161 -5.02 12.54 4.17
N LYS A 162 -5.94 12.00 3.35
CA LYS A 162 -7.35 11.97 3.71
C LYS A 162 -7.56 11.25 5.04
N ARG A 163 -7.00 10.05 5.21
CA ARG A 163 -7.18 9.27 6.45
C ARG A 163 -6.51 9.90 7.67
N MET A 164 -5.44 10.66 7.48
CA MET A 164 -4.77 11.40 8.56
C MET A 164 -5.67 12.49 9.15
N LEU A 165 -6.51 13.14 8.34
CA LEU A 165 -7.35 14.26 8.78
C LEU A 165 -8.86 13.97 8.79
N ASP A 166 -9.30 12.81 8.27
CA ASP A 166 -10.71 12.37 8.27
C ASP A 166 -11.22 12.13 9.71
N ASN A 167 -12.28 12.82 10.12
CA ASN A 167 -12.78 12.83 11.50
C ASN A 167 -11.74 13.22 12.56
N TYR A 168 -10.66 13.90 12.17
CA TYR A 168 -9.69 14.44 13.10
C TYR A 168 -10.20 15.76 13.68
N SER A 169 -9.94 16.00 14.96
CA SER A 169 -10.12 17.30 15.59
C SER A 169 -9.08 17.47 16.69
N ILE A 170 -8.65 18.71 16.91
CA ILE A 170 -7.67 19.02 17.96
C ILE A 170 -8.21 18.68 19.36
N THR A 171 -9.53 18.85 19.57
CA THR A 171 -10.19 18.60 20.86
C THR A 171 -10.48 17.12 21.12
N ASN A 172 -10.66 16.32 20.07
CA ASN A 172 -10.82 14.87 20.20
C ASN A 172 -10.05 14.11 19.09
N PRO A 173 -8.70 14.07 19.15
CA PRO A 173 -7.88 13.42 18.13
C PRO A 173 -8.14 11.91 18.02
N LYS A 174 -8.50 11.27 19.14
CA LYS A 174 -8.73 9.81 19.23
C LYS A 174 -9.98 9.34 18.48
N ALA A 175 -10.86 10.25 18.06
CA ALA A 175 -11.97 9.93 17.17
C ALA A 175 -11.50 9.45 15.80
N ASN A 176 -10.31 9.87 15.37
CA ASN A 176 -9.67 9.39 14.15
C ASN A 176 -8.96 8.03 14.43
N PRO A 177 -9.37 6.92 13.80
CA PRO A 177 -8.75 5.61 14.03
C PRO A 177 -7.31 5.48 13.51
N LEU A 178 -6.90 6.35 12.58
CA LEU A 178 -5.52 6.40 12.13
C LEU A 178 -4.64 7.10 13.16
N TYR A 179 -5.09 8.21 13.75
CA TYR A 179 -4.39 8.90 14.83
C TYR A 179 -4.01 7.92 15.96
N THR A 180 -4.96 7.08 16.38
CA THR A 180 -4.71 6.10 17.44
C THR A 180 -3.68 5.02 17.05
N ARG A 181 -3.43 4.80 15.76
CA ARG A 181 -2.44 3.81 15.27
C ARG A 181 -1.05 4.41 15.07
N ILE A 182 -0.95 5.67 14.64
CA ILE A 182 0.34 6.30 14.29
C ILE A 182 0.85 7.24 15.37
N ALA A 183 -0.02 7.96 16.08
CA ALA A 183 0.39 8.95 17.08
C ALA A 183 0.23 8.44 18.52
N MET A 184 -0.52 7.35 18.76
CA MET A 184 -0.73 6.76 20.09
C MET A 184 -0.20 5.33 20.15
N SER A 185 1.11 5.16 20.40
CA SER A 185 1.71 3.83 20.54
C SER A 185 1.74 3.39 22.00
N ASN A 186 0.95 2.37 22.38
CA ASN A 186 0.83 1.84 23.76
C ASN A 186 0.39 2.86 24.81
N GLY A 187 -0.43 3.84 24.43
CA GLY A 187 -0.80 4.93 25.33
C GLY A 187 0.27 6.02 25.44
N ASN A 188 1.45 5.85 24.83
CA ASN A 188 2.43 6.92 24.69
C ASN A 188 2.14 7.74 23.43
N LEU A 189 2.19 9.05 23.59
CA LEU A 189 2.00 10.01 22.52
C LEU A 189 3.30 10.21 21.74
N ASP A 190 3.26 10.01 20.43
CA ASP A 190 4.29 10.54 19.53
C ASP A 190 4.05 12.04 19.34
N ILE A 191 4.80 12.85 20.09
CA ILE A 191 4.66 14.31 20.09
C ILE A 191 4.88 14.90 18.70
N LYS A 192 5.78 14.31 17.89
CA LYS A 192 6.10 14.84 16.57
C LYS A 192 4.93 14.61 15.60
N LEU A 193 4.38 13.39 15.56
CA LEU A 193 3.23 13.09 14.71
C LEU A 193 1.96 13.81 15.19
N ASP A 194 1.78 13.95 16.51
CA ASP A 194 0.67 14.72 17.07
C ASP A 194 0.72 16.20 16.64
N ASN A 195 1.87 16.86 16.78
CA ASN A 195 2.06 18.24 16.35
C ASN A 195 1.91 18.39 14.83
N LEU A 196 2.46 17.46 14.05
CA LEU A 196 2.30 17.47 12.59
C LEU A 196 0.81 17.44 12.19
N LEU A 197 0.02 16.56 12.81
CA LEU A 197 -1.41 16.45 12.52
C LEU A 197 -2.18 17.69 12.94
N LYS A 198 -1.85 18.30 14.10
CA LYS A 198 -2.43 19.58 14.53
C LYS A 198 -2.12 20.70 13.54
N ASP A 199 -0.86 20.86 13.14
CA ASP A 199 -0.44 21.93 12.22
C ASP A 199 -1.08 21.76 10.83
N LEU A 200 -1.14 20.51 10.33
CA LEU A 200 -1.86 20.20 9.09
C LEU A 200 -3.37 20.48 9.20
N TYR A 201 -4.00 20.09 10.30
CA TYR A 201 -5.43 20.32 10.52
C TYR A 201 -5.77 21.80 10.67
N THR A 202 -4.97 22.56 11.41
CA THR A 202 -5.15 24.01 11.56
C THR A 202 -5.08 24.72 10.21
N LYS A 203 -4.18 24.28 9.33
CA LYS A 203 -4.00 24.90 8.01
C LYS A 203 -5.03 24.45 6.96
N TYR A 204 -5.42 23.18 6.94
CA TYR A 204 -6.21 22.58 5.85
C TYR A 204 -7.57 22.00 6.27
N GLY A 205 -7.86 21.88 7.57
CA GLY A 205 -9.09 21.30 8.10
C GLY A 205 -9.31 19.83 7.70
N ASN A 206 -10.59 19.41 7.66
CA ASN A 206 -11.03 18.04 7.35
C ASN A 206 -10.93 17.63 5.87
N LEU A 207 -10.07 18.29 5.07
CA LEU A 207 -9.83 17.97 3.65
C LEU A 207 -11.09 17.72 2.82
N THR A 208 -12.05 18.64 2.88
CA THR A 208 -13.35 18.51 2.20
C THR A 208 -13.27 18.70 0.68
N ASN A 209 -12.18 19.30 0.19
CA ASN A 209 -11.93 19.51 -1.22
C ASN A 209 -10.67 18.75 -1.70
N GLY A 210 -10.63 18.49 -3.02
CA GLY A 210 -9.53 17.74 -3.63
C GLY A 210 -8.22 18.52 -3.77
N GLU A 211 -8.24 19.85 -3.67
CA GLU A 211 -7.04 20.66 -3.77
C GLU A 211 -6.19 20.54 -2.50
N ASP A 212 -6.81 20.72 -1.34
CA ASP A 212 -6.13 20.62 -0.05
C ASP A 212 -5.70 19.18 0.23
N THR A 213 -6.49 18.19 -0.18
CA THR A 213 -6.08 16.78 -0.14
C THR A 213 -4.77 16.54 -0.89
N ARG A 214 -4.62 17.14 -2.09
CA ARG A 214 -3.37 17.04 -2.87
C ARG A 214 -2.21 17.78 -2.20
N LYS A 215 -2.46 18.95 -1.61
CA LYS A 215 -1.42 19.73 -0.90
C LYS A 215 -0.89 18.95 0.31
N VAL A 216 -1.77 18.43 1.16
CA VAL A 216 -1.37 17.61 2.31
C VAL A 216 -0.74 16.30 1.85
N GLY A 217 -1.28 15.65 0.83
CA GLY A 217 -0.68 14.46 0.23
C GLY A 217 0.76 14.69 -0.25
N ARG A 218 1.03 15.83 -0.89
CA ARG A 218 2.39 16.21 -1.29
C ARG A 218 3.31 16.48 -0.10
N ILE A 219 2.81 17.09 0.98
CA ILE A 219 3.57 17.27 2.22
C ILE A 219 3.99 15.90 2.79
N VAL A 220 3.04 14.97 2.90
CA VAL A 220 3.31 13.61 3.40
C VAL A 220 4.30 12.88 2.49
N PHE A 221 4.14 12.97 1.17
CA PHE A 221 5.07 12.38 0.21
C PHE A 221 6.51 12.92 0.36
N LYS A 222 6.65 14.22 0.56
CA LYS A 222 7.96 14.86 0.80
C LYS A 222 8.63 14.37 2.08
N LEU A 223 7.87 14.29 3.19
CA LEU A 223 8.35 13.71 4.45
C LEU A 223 8.82 12.27 4.26
N LEU A 224 8.06 11.46 3.53
CA LEU A 224 8.42 10.07 3.22
C LEU A 224 9.70 9.95 2.38
N ASN A 225 9.99 10.95 1.53
CA ASN A 225 11.24 11.03 0.78
C ASN A 225 12.40 11.65 1.57
N GLY A 226 12.19 12.01 2.84
CA GLY A 226 13.23 12.60 3.69
C GLY A 226 13.46 14.09 3.45
N GLU A 227 12.50 14.80 2.86
CA GLU A 227 12.54 16.27 2.82
C GLU A 227 12.10 16.85 4.18
N ASN A 228 12.72 17.96 4.59
CA ASN A 228 12.26 18.77 5.70
C ASN A 228 11.04 19.59 5.28
N ILE A 229 10.00 19.62 6.12
CA ILE A 229 8.79 20.40 5.89
C ILE A 229 8.60 21.43 6.98
N ASN A 230 8.38 22.67 6.58
CA ASN A 230 8.07 23.79 7.46
C ASN A 230 6.57 24.05 7.45
N LEU A 231 5.93 24.06 8.62
CA LEU A 231 4.52 24.42 8.82
C LEU A 231 4.41 25.51 9.89
N GLU A 232 3.39 26.34 9.77
CA GLU A 232 3.03 27.30 10.83
C GLU A 232 2.55 26.51 12.06
N ASP A 233 3.00 26.92 13.24
CA ASP A 233 2.64 26.28 14.50
C ASP A 233 1.15 26.52 14.81
N SER A 234 0.44 25.44 15.17
CA SER A 234 -0.99 25.44 15.46
C SER A 234 -1.39 26.28 16.69
N LEU A 235 -0.47 26.54 17.61
CA LEU A 235 -0.68 27.37 18.81
C LEU A 235 -0.24 28.81 18.59
N ASN A 236 0.73 29.06 17.70
CA ASN A 236 1.22 30.40 17.39
C ASN A 236 1.65 30.53 15.92
N SER A 237 0.81 31.16 15.08
CA SER A 237 1.05 31.32 13.64
C SER A 237 2.30 32.13 13.26
N THR A 238 2.97 32.79 14.22
CA THR A 238 4.26 33.47 14.00
C THR A 238 5.46 32.54 14.13
N GLN A 239 5.27 31.32 14.66
CA GLN A 239 6.29 30.29 14.82
C GLN A 239 6.19 29.24 13.70
N ILE A 240 7.33 28.70 13.29
CA ILE A 240 7.42 27.67 12.25
C ILE A 240 7.99 26.38 12.87
N ASN A 241 7.25 25.28 12.75
CA ASN A 241 7.70 23.94 13.09
C ASN A 241 8.33 23.26 11.87
N THR A 242 9.46 22.59 12.08
CA THR A 242 10.16 21.80 11.04
C THR A 242 9.99 20.31 11.31
N TYR A 243 9.50 19.57 10.33
CA TYR A 243 9.23 18.14 10.41
C TYR A 243 10.13 17.37 9.44
N PHE A 244 10.63 16.23 9.91
CA PHE A 244 11.41 15.25 9.14
C PHE A 244 11.07 13.85 9.64
N PHE A 245 11.08 12.86 8.75
CA PHE A 245 10.95 11.45 9.11
C PHE A 245 12.23 10.67 8.88
N ASP A 246 12.67 9.95 9.90
CA ASP A 246 13.70 8.93 9.75
C ASP A 246 13.14 7.67 9.07
N LEU A 247 14.00 6.70 8.76
CA LEU A 247 13.59 5.46 8.08
C LEU A 247 12.52 4.68 8.86
N LYS A 248 12.61 4.66 10.20
CA LYS A 248 11.67 3.93 11.05
C LYS A 248 10.28 4.54 10.96
N GLU A 249 10.20 5.87 11.01
CA GLU A 249 8.96 6.64 10.93
C GLU A 249 8.34 6.55 9.54
N LYS A 250 9.17 6.56 8.48
CA LYS A 250 8.72 6.32 7.10
C LYS A 250 8.04 4.95 6.96
N ILE A 251 8.70 3.90 7.45
CA ILE A 251 8.15 2.53 7.41
C ILE A 251 6.88 2.45 8.25
N ASP A 252 6.88 3.05 9.45
CA ASP A 252 5.73 3.05 10.33
C ASP A 252 4.49 3.68 9.67
N LEU A 253 4.67 4.87 9.09
CA LEU A 253 3.59 5.57 8.41
C LEU A 253 3.08 4.82 7.18
N VAL A 254 3.95 4.13 6.42
CA VAL A 254 3.51 3.28 5.31
C VAL A 254 2.73 2.06 5.83
N VAL A 255 3.23 1.35 6.83
CA VAL A 255 2.58 0.12 7.30
C VAL A 255 1.29 0.40 8.06
N ASN A 256 1.35 1.21 9.12
CA ASN A 256 0.18 1.55 9.93
C ASN A 256 -0.76 2.49 9.18
N GLY A 257 -0.19 3.51 8.52
CA GLY A 257 -0.97 4.58 7.92
C GLY A 257 -1.65 4.19 6.63
N LEU A 258 -0.90 3.53 5.74
CA LEU A 258 -1.36 3.23 4.40
C LEU A 258 -1.85 1.78 4.26
N ILE A 259 -0.98 0.80 4.50
CA ILE A 259 -1.26 -0.63 4.23
C ILE A 259 -2.37 -1.15 5.15
N TYR A 260 -2.22 -0.99 6.46
CA TYR A 260 -3.16 -1.54 7.44
C TYR A 260 -4.52 -0.83 7.37
N THR A 261 -4.53 0.48 7.15
CA THR A 261 -5.77 1.24 6.94
C THR A 261 -6.51 0.77 5.69
N TYR A 262 -5.81 0.60 4.56
CA TYR A 262 -6.42 0.10 3.33
C TYR A 262 -6.99 -1.31 3.49
N ARG A 263 -6.26 -2.21 4.16
CA ARG A 263 -6.76 -3.56 4.49
C ARG A 263 -8.02 -3.51 5.33
N ASN A 264 -8.03 -2.73 6.41
CA ASN A 264 -9.19 -2.66 7.31
C ASN A 264 -10.43 -2.16 6.59
N GLU A 265 -10.29 -1.14 5.74
CA GLU A 265 -11.42 -0.61 4.98
C GLU A 265 -11.99 -1.59 3.98
N ARG A 266 -11.14 -2.36 3.31
CA ARG A 266 -11.57 -3.38 2.34
C ARG A 266 -12.23 -4.59 2.97
N PHE A 267 -11.92 -4.87 4.24
CA PHE A 267 -12.61 -5.92 5.00
C PHE A 267 -14.07 -5.52 5.30
N HIS A 268 -14.37 -4.22 5.33
CA HIS A 268 -15.73 -3.74 5.51
C HIS A 268 -16.48 -3.64 4.17
N GLY A 269 -17.70 -4.18 4.10
CA GLY A 269 -18.48 -4.30 2.85
C GLY A 269 -18.94 -2.99 2.18
N ASN A 270 -18.54 -1.84 2.69
CA ASN A 270 -18.90 -0.52 2.13
C ASN A 270 -17.89 -0.01 1.07
N THR A 271 -16.88 -0.81 0.71
CA THR A 271 -15.93 -0.46 -0.37
C THR A 271 -16.43 -0.91 -1.74
N PHE A 272 -16.56 0.06 -2.65
CA PHE A 272 -16.88 -0.21 -4.06
C PHE A 272 -15.70 -0.88 -4.77
N SER A 273 -15.98 -1.81 -5.71
CA SER A 273 -14.93 -2.45 -6.52
C SER A 273 -14.19 -1.42 -7.38
N PRO A 274 -12.89 -1.13 -7.10
CA PRO A 274 -12.23 0.08 -7.59
C PRO A 274 -12.13 0.12 -9.12
N PHE A 275 -11.90 -1.03 -9.77
CA PHE A 275 -11.72 -1.14 -11.22
C PHE A 275 -13.03 -1.19 -12.02
N LYS A 276 -14.19 -1.17 -11.35
CA LYS A 276 -15.52 -1.16 -11.98
C LYS A 276 -16.20 0.22 -11.95
N SER A 277 -15.45 1.23 -11.54
CA SER A 277 -15.89 2.62 -11.41
C SER A 277 -15.56 3.42 -12.66
N SER A 278 -16.41 4.41 -12.99
CA SER A 278 -16.09 5.41 -14.02
C SER A 278 -14.92 6.30 -13.65
N LYS A 279 -14.52 6.32 -12.37
CA LYS A 279 -13.37 7.07 -11.85
C LYS A 279 -12.07 6.25 -11.84
N ALA A 280 -12.12 4.97 -12.21
CA ALA A 280 -10.93 4.12 -12.22
C ALA A 280 -9.90 4.63 -13.23
N SER A 281 -8.64 4.68 -12.82
CA SER A 281 -7.54 5.19 -13.64
C SER A 281 -6.28 4.33 -13.45
N LEU A 282 -5.18 4.67 -14.15
CA LEU A 282 -3.89 4.03 -13.87
C LEU A 282 -3.40 4.29 -12.45
N GLN A 283 -3.79 5.41 -11.84
CA GLN A 283 -3.45 5.66 -10.44
C GLN A 283 -4.09 4.60 -9.53
N THR A 284 -5.30 4.14 -9.88
CA THR A 284 -6.00 3.08 -9.15
C THR A 284 -5.22 1.77 -9.18
N TYR A 285 -4.68 1.39 -10.34
CA TYR A 285 -3.81 0.23 -10.47
C TYR A 285 -2.48 0.42 -9.76
N SER A 286 -1.83 1.58 -9.92
CA SER A 286 -0.55 1.86 -9.28
C SER A 286 -0.65 1.86 -7.76
N HIS A 287 -1.75 2.38 -7.19
CA HIS A 287 -2.03 2.35 -5.76
C HIS A 287 -2.13 0.92 -5.26
N ALA A 288 -3.02 0.11 -5.86
CA ALA A 288 -3.19 -1.28 -5.46
C ALA A 288 -1.89 -2.10 -5.64
N GLN A 289 -1.16 -1.90 -6.73
CA GLN A 289 0.10 -2.61 -6.99
C GLN A 289 1.21 -2.17 -6.01
N TYR A 290 1.24 -0.88 -5.66
CA TYR A 290 2.18 -0.36 -4.67
C TYR A 290 1.98 -1.05 -3.31
N LEU A 291 0.72 -1.21 -2.88
CA LEU A 291 0.39 -1.90 -1.64
C LEU A 291 0.72 -3.39 -1.71
N PHE A 292 0.39 -4.06 -2.82
CA PHE A 292 0.75 -5.46 -3.07
C PHE A 292 2.26 -5.70 -3.00
N PHE A 293 3.06 -4.79 -3.56
CA PHE A 293 4.51 -4.91 -3.52
C PHE A 293 5.06 -4.69 -2.11
N TRP A 294 4.54 -3.71 -1.37
CA TRP A 294 4.93 -3.53 0.02
C TRP A 294 4.66 -4.75 0.88
N THR A 295 3.44 -5.31 0.81
CA THR A 295 3.10 -6.51 1.58
C THR A 295 3.97 -7.68 1.17
N TYR A 296 4.17 -7.89 -0.13
CA TYR A 296 5.05 -8.93 -0.66
C TYR A 296 6.50 -8.79 -0.16
N PHE A 297 7.08 -7.58 -0.22
CA PHE A 297 8.43 -7.32 0.26
C PHE A 297 8.55 -7.57 1.77
N LEU A 298 7.58 -7.10 2.56
CA LEU A 298 7.55 -7.34 4.00
C LEU A 298 7.42 -8.82 4.37
N VAL A 299 6.73 -9.64 3.54
CA VAL A 299 6.72 -11.09 3.76
C VAL A 299 8.13 -11.65 3.61
N ASN A 300 8.83 -11.32 2.53
CA ASN A 300 10.17 -11.85 2.28
C ASN A 300 11.17 -11.37 3.35
N ILE A 301 11.06 -10.13 3.81
CA ILE A 301 11.83 -9.61 4.94
C ILE A 301 11.52 -10.40 6.23
N THR A 302 10.25 -10.73 6.46
CA THR A 302 9.85 -11.55 7.61
C THR A 302 10.41 -12.98 7.52
N LYS A 303 10.45 -13.57 6.33
CA LYS A 303 11.06 -14.88 6.09
C LYS A 303 12.56 -14.87 6.34
N LEU A 304 13.27 -13.82 5.93
CA LEU A 304 14.69 -13.65 6.24
C LEU A 304 14.94 -13.64 7.75
N TYR A 305 14.05 -13.01 8.52
CA TYR A 305 14.14 -13.00 9.98
C TYR A 305 13.89 -14.38 10.60
N ILE A 306 12.81 -15.05 10.19
CA ILE A 306 12.47 -16.39 10.71
C ILE A 306 13.54 -17.41 10.29
N ASN A 307 14.18 -17.20 9.14
CA ASN A 307 15.24 -18.04 8.59
C ASN A 307 14.85 -19.53 8.47
N ASN A 308 13.58 -19.80 8.13
CA ASN A 308 13.04 -21.14 7.96
C ASN A 308 13.05 -21.66 6.51
N ILE A 309 13.54 -20.85 5.56
CA ILE A 309 13.56 -21.18 4.13
C ILE A 309 14.93 -20.75 3.58
N ASN A 310 15.50 -21.55 2.70
CA ASN A 310 16.77 -21.25 2.04
C ASN A 310 16.63 -20.14 0.98
N ILE A 311 16.46 -18.90 1.44
CA ILE A 311 16.43 -17.69 0.62
C ILE A 311 17.44 -16.71 1.19
N SER A 312 18.39 -16.28 0.36
CA SER A 312 19.39 -15.31 0.76
C SER A 312 18.87 -13.87 0.76
N ILE A 313 19.51 -13.02 1.57
CA ILE A 313 19.24 -11.57 1.58
C ILE A 313 19.50 -10.93 0.21
N GLN A 314 20.47 -11.45 -0.54
CA GLN A 314 20.81 -10.98 -1.88
C GLN A 314 19.68 -11.25 -2.86
N GLU A 315 19.15 -12.48 -2.88
CA GLU A 315 18.00 -12.85 -3.73
C GLU A 315 16.77 -11.99 -3.44
N VAL A 316 16.50 -11.68 -2.16
CA VAL A 316 15.40 -10.77 -1.78
C VAL A 316 15.66 -9.37 -2.32
N SER A 317 16.87 -8.83 -2.16
CA SER A 317 17.20 -7.47 -2.62
C SER A 317 17.15 -7.32 -4.15
N GLU A 318 17.61 -8.32 -4.90
CA GLU A 318 17.54 -8.35 -6.36
C GLU A 318 16.11 -8.47 -6.86
N ASN A 319 15.31 -9.28 -6.18
CA ASN A 319 13.89 -9.44 -6.48
C ASN A 319 13.10 -8.14 -6.22
N MET A 320 13.37 -7.45 -5.11
CA MET A 320 12.80 -6.14 -4.83
C MET A 320 13.16 -5.14 -5.93
N SER A 321 14.44 -5.05 -6.28
CA SER A 321 14.95 -4.15 -7.32
C SER A 321 14.29 -4.40 -8.69
N THR A 322 14.15 -5.66 -9.09
CA THR A 322 13.50 -6.04 -10.36
C THR A 322 12.03 -5.62 -10.40
N ASN A 323 11.30 -5.83 -9.31
CA ASN A 323 9.90 -5.43 -9.21
C ASN A 323 9.75 -3.90 -9.19
N ILE A 324 10.61 -3.19 -8.44
CA ILE A 324 10.64 -1.72 -8.38
C ILE A 324 10.90 -1.12 -9.76
N GLU A 325 11.86 -1.66 -10.52
CA GLU A 325 12.14 -1.21 -11.88
C GLU A 325 10.93 -1.43 -12.80
N SER A 326 10.31 -2.60 -12.71
CA SER A 326 9.11 -2.95 -13.47
C SER A 326 7.95 -2.00 -13.17
N PHE A 327 7.73 -1.68 -11.88
CA PHE A 327 6.72 -0.72 -11.42
C PHE A 327 6.99 0.68 -11.98
N LYS A 328 8.23 1.17 -11.83
CA LYS A 328 8.66 2.47 -12.35
C LYS A 328 8.45 2.57 -13.86
N LYS A 329 8.81 1.52 -14.61
CA LYS A 329 8.64 1.49 -16.07
C LYS A 329 7.17 1.47 -16.50
N LEU A 330 6.35 0.66 -15.82
CA LEU A 330 4.93 0.51 -16.12
C LEU A 330 4.20 1.84 -15.93
N TYR A 331 4.36 2.50 -14.78
CA TYR A 331 3.59 3.70 -14.46
C TYR A 331 4.27 4.99 -14.89
N GLY A 332 5.60 5.10 -14.78
CA GLY A 332 6.38 6.27 -15.19
C GLY A 332 5.77 7.58 -14.68
N ARG A 333 5.48 8.50 -15.62
CA ARG A 333 4.87 9.81 -15.30
C ARG A 333 3.51 9.74 -14.58
N HIS A 334 2.84 8.59 -14.56
CA HIS A 334 1.54 8.45 -13.90
C HIS A 334 1.64 8.28 -12.37
N LEU A 335 2.84 8.12 -11.82
CA LEU A 335 3.07 8.06 -10.37
C LEU A 335 2.97 9.44 -9.71
N LYS A 336 3.49 10.48 -10.36
CA LYS A 336 3.65 11.84 -9.79
C LYS A 336 2.58 12.84 -10.25
N LYS A 337 1.52 12.38 -10.91
CA LYS A 337 0.48 13.24 -11.50
C LYS A 337 -0.64 13.57 -10.53
#